data_AF-A0A848XCA8-F1
#
_entry.id   AF-A0A848XCA8-F1
#
_cell.length_a   1.000
_cell.length_b   1.000
_cell.length_c   1.000
_cell.angle_alpha   90.00
_cell.angle_beta   90.00
_cell.angle_gamma   90.00
#
_symmetry.space_group_name_H-M   'P 1'
#
loop_
_entity.id
_entity.type
_entity.pdbx_description
1 polymer ?
#
loop_
_entity_poly.entity_id
_entity_poly.type
_entity_poly.pdbx_seq_one_letter_code
_entity_poly.pdbx_strand_id
1 'polypeptide(L)'
;MRSRLCLIVLLAGSLGGCSLAFTGGPPPEGERGAAFGCTTSYAAPVLDLAWVGYALAATAAEKNGGVGAGDIALSSLWAGSAAYGVWNVTRCQAAIEEAQRRAVQAKGLGIPLH
;
A
#
# COMPACT_ATOMS: atom_id res chain seq x y z
N MET A 1 8.23 -18.79 14.10
CA MET A 1 7.55 -17.93 13.09
C MET A 1 7.91 -16.44 13.20
N ARG A 2 8.20 -15.87 14.37
CA ARG A 2 8.53 -14.43 14.55
C ARG A 2 9.82 -13.96 13.84
N SER A 3 10.85 -14.80 13.77
CA SER A 3 12.16 -14.44 13.19
C SER A 3 12.12 -14.20 11.66
N ARG A 4 11.32 -14.98 10.91
CA ARG A 4 11.22 -14.80 9.45
C ARG A 4 10.46 -13.53 9.07
N LEU A 5 9.47 -13.13 9.86
CA LEU A 5 8.71 -11.90 9.63
C LEU A 5 9.59 -10.66 9.80
N CYS A 6 10.44 -10.63 10.84
CA CYS A 6 11.42 -9.55 11.03
C CYS A 6 12.40 -9.44 9.86
N LEU A 7 12.88 -10.57 9.34
CA LEU A 7 13.84 -10.58 8.24
C LEU A 7 13.22 -10.04 6.94
N ILE A 8 11.96 -10.40 6.65
CA ILE A 8 11.23 -9.89 5.48
C ILE A 8 10.93 -8.38 5.64
N VAL A 9 10.56 -7.92 6.83
CA VAL A 9 10.34 -6.49 7.09
C VAL A 9 11.64 -5.69 6.96
N LEU A 10 12.76 -6.22 7.45
CA LEU A 10 14.09 -5.61 7.30
C LEU A 10 14.55 -5.57 5.83
N LEU A 11 14.32 -6.64 5.06
CA LEU A 11 14.63 -6.67 3.62
C LEU A 11 13.70 -5.75 2.81
N ALA A 12 12.40 -5.72 3.10
CA ALA A 12 11.46 -4.82 2.41
C ALA A 12 11.76 -3.35 2.72
N GLY A 13 12.14 -3.03 3.96
CA GLY A 13 12.58 -1.69 4.34
C GLY A 13 13.89 -1.27 3.69
N SER A 14 14.80 -2.21 3.41
CA SER A 14 16.07 -1.90 2.74
C SER A 14 15.96 -1.82 1.21
N LEU A 15 14.88 -2.35 0.60
CA LEU A 15 14.74 -2.46 -0.86
C LEU A 15 13.68 -1.54 -1.51
N GLY A 16 12.97 -0.71 -0.74
CA GLY A 16 12.07 0.28 -1.34
C GLY A 16 10.81 0.65 -0.58
N GLY A 17 10.54 0.05 0.59
CA GLY A 17 9.38 0.37 1.42
C GLY A 17 8.41 -0.79 1.59
N CYS A 18 7.63 -0.74 2.66
CA CYS A 18 6.67 -1.79 3.05
C CYS A 18 5.55 -1.95 2.03
N SER A 19 5.06 -0.86 1.43
CA SER A 19 3.92 -0.94 0.51
C SER A 19 4.24 -1.71 -0.77
N LEU A 20 5.47 -1.60 -1.28
CA LEU A 20 5.90 -2.38 -2.45
C LEU A 20 5.87 -3.89 -2.20
N ALA A 21 6.09 -4.33 -0.97
CA ALA A 21 6.09 -5.74 -0.60
C ALA A 21 4.69 -6.27 -0.23
N PHE A 22 3.81 -5.42 0.31
CA PHE A 22 2.58 -5.87 0.97
C PHE A 22 1.28 -5.30 0.39
N THR A 23 1.33 -4.42 -0.61
CA THR A 23 0.14 -3.88 -1.26
C THR A 23 -0.04 -4.43 -2.67
N GLY A 24 -1.20 -5.03 -2.92
CA GLY A 24 -1.64 -5.49 -4.23
C GLY A 24 -2.90 -4.74 -4.66
N GLY A 25 -2.89 -4.24 -5.89
CA GLY A 25 -4.07 -3.63 -6.51
C GLY A 25 -5.15 -4.66 -6.88
N PRO A 26 -6.34 -4.20 -7.31
CA PRO A 26 -7.38 -5.10 -7.80
C PRO A 26 -6.92 -5.80 -9.09
N PRO A 27 -7.38 -7.04 -9.35
CA PRO A 27 -7.07 -7.73 -10.60
C PRO A 27 -7.65 -6.97 -11.81
N PRO A 28 -7.21 -7.29 -13.04
CA PRO A 28 -7.80 -6.73 -14.27
C PRO A 28 -9.31 -6.96 -14.32
N GLU A 29 -10.07 -6.05 -14.95
CA GLU A 29 -11.53 -6.12 -14.98
C GLU A 29 -12.09 -7.43 -15.53
N GLY A 30 -11.46 -8.02 -16.54
CA GLY A 30 -11.86 -9.31 -17.11
C GLY A 30 -11.65 -10.51 -16.18
N GLU A 31 -10.86 -10.34 -15.11
CA GLU A 31 -10.56 -11.38 -14.12
C GLU A 31 -11.29 -11.13 -12.79
N ARG A 32 -12.06 -10.03 -12.68
CA ARG A 32 -12.87 -9.72 -11.50
C ARG A 32 -14.16 -10.55 -11.53
N GLY A 33 -14.15 -11.68 -10.83
CA GLY A 33 -15.37 -12.44 -10.54
C GLY A 33 -16.29 -11.74 -9.52
N ALA A 34 -17.33 -12.44 -9.06
CA ALA A 34 -18.26 -11.95 -8.03
C ALA A 34 -17.57 -11.61 -6.70
N ALA A 35 -16.41 -12.23 -6.43
CA ALA A 35 -15.51 -11.89 -5.35
C ALA A 35 -14.06 -11.94 -5.86
N PHE A 36 -13.26 -10.96 -5.48
CA PHE A 36 -11.82 -10.93 -5.73
C PHE A 36 -11.08 -10.34 -4.52
N GLY A 37 -9.81 -10.70 -4.39
CA GLY A 37 -8.94 -10.22 -3.32
C GLY A 37 -7.98 -9.13 -3.80
N CYS A 38 -7.83 -8.09 -3.00
CA CYS A 38 -6.79 -7.08 -3.14
C CYS A 38 -6.55 -6.40 -1.77
N THR A 39 -5.51 -5.58 -1.66
CA THR A 39 -5.17 -4.94 -0.38
C THR A 39 -6.12 -3.78 -0.09
N THR A 40 -6.83 -3.83 1.02
CA THR A 40 -7.76 -2.77 1.47
C THR A 40 -7.24 -1.96 2.67
N SER A 41 -6.13 -2.38 3.27
CA SER A 41 -5.57 -1.77 4.48
C SER A 41 -4.48 -0.76 4.15
N TYR A 42 -4.55 0.42 4.78
CA TYR A 42 -3.52 1.46 4.69
C TYR A 42 -2.32 1.22 5.63
N ALA A 43 -2.22 0.07 6.30
CA ALA A 43 -1.16 -0.19 7.28
C ALA A 43 0.25 -0.04 6.70
N ALA A 44 0.54 -0.67 5.56
CA ALA A 44 1.86 -0.56 4.91
C ALA A 44 2.17 0.87 4.42
N PRO A 45 1.24 1.58 3.75
CA PRO A 45 1.45 2.98 3.38
C PRO A 45 1.70 3.91 4.58
N VAL A 46 0.99 3.71 5.68
CA VAL A 46 1.16 4.51 6.90
C VAL A 46 2.53 4.24 7.52
N LEU A 47 2.98 2.98 7.54
CA LEU A 47 4.33 2.65 8.00
C LEU A 47 5.41 3.28 7.14
N ASP A 48 5.21 3.33 5.81
CA ASP A 48 6.15 4.01 4.91
C ASP A 48 6.25 5.50 5.21
N LEU A 49 5.12 6.19 5.41
CA LEU A 49 5.11 7.61 5.79
C LEU A 49 5.71 7.87 7.17
N ALA A 50 5.44 6.99 8.14
CA ALA A 50 6.05 7.08 9.46
C ALA A 50 7.57 6.97 9.38
N TRP A 51 8.09 6.11 8.50
CA TRP A 51 9.52 5.98 8.27
C TRP A 51 10.13 7.23 7.61
N VAL A 52 9.44 7.83 6.63
CA VAL A 52 9.85 9.12 6.03
C VAL A 52 10.00 10.19 7.10
N GLY A 53 8.97 10.36 7.94
CA GLY A 53 8.98 11.36 9.01
C GLY A 53 10.09 11.09 10.03
N TYR A 54 10.28 9.84 10.43
CA TYR A 54 11.34 9.45 11.35
C TYR A 54 12.74 9.75 10.78
N ALA A 55 13.01 9.37 9.52
CA ALA A 55 14.30 9.59 8.88
C ALA A 55 14.65 11.08 8.75
N LEU A 56 13.68 11.91 8.34
CA LEU A 56 13.88 13.36 8.24
C LEU A 56 14.07 14.01 9.62
N ALA A 57 13.32 13.57 10.63
CA ALA A 57 13.46 14.11 11.99
C ALA A 57 14.80 13.71 12.63
N ALA A 58 15.22 12.46 12.47
CA ALA A 58 16.50 11.97 13.00
C ALA A 58 17.68 12.72 12.36
N THR A 59 17.68 12.86 11.03
CA THR A 59 18.74 13.56 10.30
C THR A 59 18.80 15.05 10.64
N ALA A 60 17.64 15.71 10.77
CA ALA A 60 17.57 17.10 11.22
C ALA A 60 18.12 17.28 12.65
N ALA A 61 17.84 16.33 13.56
CA ALA A 61 18.36 16.38 14.92
C ALA A 61 19.89 16.19 14.97
N GLU A 62 20.44 15.30 14.14
CA GLU A 62 21.89 15.02 14.11
C GLU A 62 22.71 16.12 13.41
N LYS A 63 22.12 16.80 12.42
CA LYS A 63 22.83 17.77 11.56
C LYS A 63 22.48 19.23 11.85
N ASN A 64 22.06 19.58 13.07
CA ASN A 64 21.64 20.95 13.44
C ASN A 64 20.61 21.56 12.48
N GLY A 65 19.65 20.76 12.02
CA GLY A 65 18.60 21.17 11.07
C GLY A 65 18.96 20.97 9.59
N GLY A 66 20.15 20.47 9.25
CA GLY A 66 20.54 20.17 7.88
C GLY A 66 19.97 18.85 7.37
N VAL A 67 19.30 18.85 6.22
CA VAL A 67 18.89 17.62 5.51
C VAL A 67 19.81 17.44 4.31
N GLY A 68 20.50 16.30 4.23
CA GLY A 68 21.42 16.00 3.12
C GLY A 68 20.70 15.42 1.90
N ALA A 69 21.34 15.48 0.73
CA ALA A 69 20.79 14.92 -0.51
C ALA A 69 20.49 13.41 -0.41
N GLY A 70 21.31 12.66 0.34
CA GLY A 70 21.06 11.23 0.60
C GLY A 70 19.80 10.97 1.44
N ASP A 71 19.52 11.85 2.40
CA ASP A 71 18.35 11.78 3.27
C ASP A 71 17.08 12.05 2.45
N ILE A 72 17.12 13.07 1.58
CA ILE A 72 16.04 13.39 0.65
C ILE A 72 15.78 12.22 -0.31
N ALA A 73 16.84 11.62 -0.89
CA ALA A 73 16.69 10.50 -1.82
C ALA A 73 16.03 9.30 -1.14
N LEU A 74 16.46 8.94 0.08
CA LEU A 74 15.87 7.85 0.84
C LEU A 74 14.41 8.15 1.20
N SER A 75 14.13 9.33 1.76
CA SER A 75 12.76 9.75 2.10
C SER A 75 11.84 9.79 0.88
N SER A 76 12.36 10.17 -0.29
CA SER A 76 11.57 10.18 -1.54
C SER A 76 11.21 8.76 -2.00
N LEU A 77 12.13 7.80 -1.85
CA LEU A 77 11.86 6.39 -2.15
C LEU A 77 10.72 5.84 -1.30
N TRP A 78 10.79 6.06 0.01
CA TRP A 78 9.74 5.62 0.94
C TRP A 78 8.42 6.36 0.74
N ALA A 79 8.46 7.66 0.44
CA ALA A 79 7.27 8.42 0.07
C ALA A 79 6.63 7.89 -1.22
N GLY A 80 7.44 7.51 -2.20
CA GLY A 80 6.99 6.85 -3.43
C GLY A 80 6.31 5.50 -3.15
N SER A 81 6.88 4.69 -2.26
CA SER A 81 6.25 3.43 -1.81
C SER A 81 4.92 3.68 -1.12
N ALA A 82 4.85 4.66 -0.21
CA ALA A 82 3.59 5.04 0.42
C ALA A 82 2.53 5.44 -0.61
N ALA A 83 2.90 6.28 -1.58
CA ALA A 83 2.00 6.72 -2.64
C ALA A 83 1.51 5.53 -3.49
N TYR A 84 2.40 4.61 -3.86
CA TYR A 84 2.06 3.38 -4.57
C TYR A 84 1.07 2.53 -3.77
N GLY A 85 1.31 2.37 -2.47
CA GLY A 85 0.43 1.60 -1.60
C GLY A 85 -0.95 2.24 -1.43
N VAL A 86 -1.02 3.55 -1.21
CA VAL A 86 -2.29 4.30 -1.17
C VAL A 86 -3.04 4.12 -2.49
N TRP A 87 -2.37 4.25 -3.63
CA TRP A 87 -2.98 4.08 -4.94
C TRP A 87 -3.63 2.69 -5.10
N ASN A 88 -2.92 1.63 -4.71
CA ASN A 88 -3.45 0.26 -4.78
C ASN A 88 -4.65 0.06 -3.86
N VAL A 89 -4.57 0.57 -2.62
CA VAL A 89 -5.66 0.44 -1.64
C VAL A 89 -6.92 1.16 -2.11
N THR A 90 -6.79 2.41 -2.57
CA THR A 90 -7.93 3.19 -3.06
C THR A 90 -8.60 2.53 -4.26
N ARG A 91 -7.81 2.05 -5.23
CA ARG A 91 -8.36 1.33 -6.39
C ARG A 91 -9.01 0.01 -6.01
N CYS A 92 -8.45 -0.70 -5.03
CA CYS A 92 -9.02 -1.94 -4.54
C CYS A 92 -10.39 -1.71 -3.90
N GLN A 93 -10.49 -0.73 -3.01
CA GLN A 93 -11.76 -0.36 -2.37
C GLN A 93 -12.80 0.07 -3.40
N ALA A 94 -12.43 0.93 -4.35
CA ALA A 94 -13.32 1.36 -5.43
C ALA A 94 -13.84 0.16 -6.27
N ALA A 95 -12.95 -0.76 -6.64
CA ALA A 95 -13.34 -1.94 -7.41
C ALA A 95 -14.30 -2.86 -6.62
N ILE A 96 -14.06 -3.05 -5.32
CA ILE A 96 -14.93 -3.87 -4.45
C ILE A 96 -16.32 -3.24 -4.38
N GLU A 97 -16.39 -1.92 -4.19
CA GLU A 97 -17.67 -1.21 -4.17
C GLU A 97 -18.43 -1.34 -5.51
N GLU A 98 -17.74 -1.24 -6.64
CA GLU A 98 -18.35 -1.44 -7.96
C GLU A 98 -18.89 -2.86 -8.13
N ALA A 99 -18.14 -3.87 -7.71
CA ALA A 99 -18.58 -5.26 -7.76
C ALA A 99 -19.81 -5.49 -6.88
N GLN A 100 -19.84 -4.90 -5.68
CA GLN A 100 -21.01 -4.95 -4.80
C GLN A 100 -22.22 -4.27 -5.43
N ARG A 101 -22.05 -3.09 -6.05
CA ARG A 101 -23.14 -2.41 -6.78
C ARG A 101 -23.72 -3.27 -7.90
N ARG A 102 -22.86 -3.91 -8.70
CA ARG A 102 -23.28 -4.84 -9.78
C ARG A 102 -24.03 -6.05 -9.22
N ALA A 103 -23.56 -6.61 -8.11
CA ALA A 103 -24.22 -7.75 -7.46
C ALA A 103 -25.62 -7.39 -6.93
N VAL A 104 -25.77 -6.22 -6.30
CA VAL A 104 -27.08 -5.73 -5.83
C VAL A 104 -28.03 -5.48 -7.00
N GLN A 105 -27.54 -4.87 -8.08
CA GLN A 105 -28.34 -4.63 -9.28
C GLN A 105 -28.77 -5.94 -9.95
N ALA A 106 -27.87 -6.90 -10.11
CA ALA A 106 -28.19 -8.22 -10.67
C ALA A 106 -29.25 -8.96 -9.85
N LYS A 107 -29.14 -8.91 -8.51
CA LYS A 107 -30.15 -9.46 -7.59
C LYS A 107 -31.51 -8.78 -7.76
N GLY A 108 -31.54 -7.45 -7.92
CA GLY A 108 -32.78 -6.70 -8.17
C GLY A 108 -33.44 -7.03 -9.51
N LEU A 109 -32.65 -7.43 -10.51
CA LEU A 109 -33.12 -7.84 -11.83
C LEU A 109 -33.44 -9.35 -11.92
N GLY A 110 -33.29 -10.11 -10.84
CA GLY A 110 -33.49 -11.56 -10.85
C GLY A 110 -32.45 -12.34 -11.66
N ILE A 111 -31.29 -11.73 -11.95
CA ILE A 111 -30.22 -12.37 -12.71
C ILE A 111 -29.38 -13.21 -11.72
N PRO A 112 -29.22 -14.52 -11.96
CA PRO A 112 -28.37 -15.36 -11.11
C PRO A 112 -26.89 -14.94 -11.25
N LEU A 113 -26.23 -14.74 -10.12
CA LEU A 113 -24.78 -14.53 -10.04
C LEU A 113 -24.13 -15.93 -9.95
N HIS A 114 -23.39 -16.31 -10.99
CA HIS A 114 -22.63 -17.55 -11.06
C HIS A 114 -21.13 -17.26 -10.91
#